data_AF-A0AAX3WQ53-F1
#
_entry.id   AF-A0AAX3WQ53-F1
#
_cell.length_a   1.000
_cell.length_b   1.000
_cell.length_c   1.000
_cell.angle_alpha   90.00
_cell.angle_beta   90.00
_cell.angle_gamma   90.00
#
_symmetry.space_group_name_H-M   'P 1'
#
loop_
_entity.id
_entity.type
_entity.pdbx_description
1 polymer ?
#
loop_
_entity_poly.entity_id
_entity_poly.type
_entity_poly.pdbx_seq_one_letter_code
_entity_poly.pdbx_strand_id
1 'polypeptide(L)'
;MSTINPTWGYKPDGAAQIFDLAPGERLPDGWHDSPACITDPALATADALSAALQGRAYVPAVADAVSGFRLEGEPAAVDPDALASALAEIDRLKGVIEAGMAENATLVADIDAAEKTLEGASAAMSDLQSALAKAHEDGRVTVAERNAAKEAVEALAAELAQVKADLDAATAPKPVSAAKGK
;
A
#
# COMPACT_ATOMS: atom_id res chain seq x y z
N MET A 1 16.82 8.11 20.96
CA MET A 1 15.44 7.84 21.42
C MET A 1 15.28 6.33 21.37
N SER A 2 15.18 5.67 22.53
CA SER A 2 14.89 4.24 22.55
C SER A 2 13.42 4.05 22.16
N THR A 3 13.16 3.38 21.05
CA THR A 3 11.80 3.08 20.60
C THR A 3 11.22 2.03 21.54
N ILE A 4 10.08 2.34 22.17
CA ILE A 4 9.33 1.43 23.02
C ILE A 4 8.23 0.79 22.17
N ASN A 5 8.11 -0.53 22.23
CA ASN A 5 7.06 -1.28 21.56
C ASN A 5 6.05 -1.78 22.60
N PRO A 6 4.84 -1.19 22.65
CA PRO A 6 3.78 -1.71 23.52
C PRO A 6 3.42 -3.13 23.07
N THR A 7 3.70 -4.09 23.94
CA THR A 7 3.56 -5.53 23.66
C THR A 7 2.56 -6.14 24.62
N TRP A 8 1.58 -6.88 24.10
CA TRP A 8 0.62 -7.60 24.91
C TRP A 8 1.26 -8.84 25.55
N GLY A 9 1.06 -9.00 26.86
CA GLY A 9 1.37 -10.22 27.60
C GLY A 9 0.10 -10.86 28.15
N TYR A 10 0.08 -12.20 28.17
CA TYR A 10 -1.02 -13.02 28.67
C TYR A 10 -0.56 -14.05 29.71
N LYS A 11 -1.45 -14.43 30.63
CA LYS A 11 -1.22 -15.51 31.61
C LYS A 11 -2.24 -16.65 31.46
N PRO A 12 -1.94 -17.87 31.96
CA PRO A 12 -2.87 -19.00 31.92
C PRO A 12 -4.20 -18.79 32.65
N ASP A 13 -4.24 -17.86 33.60
CA ASP A 13 -5.41 -17.46 34.40
C ASP A 13 -6.30 -16.42 33.70
N GLY A 14 -5.95 -16.02 32.48
CA GLY A 14 -6.69 -15.01 31.71
C GLY A 14 -6.29 -13.57 31.99
N ALA A 15 -5.27 -13.30 32.82
CA ALA A 15 -4.77 -11.95 32.97
C ALA A 15 -4.07 -11.47 31.68
N ALA A 16 -4.34 -10.22 31.28
CA ALA A 16 -3.69 -9.56 30.16
C ALA A 16 -3.20 -8.17 30.54
N GLN A 17 -2.01 -7.79 30.07
CA GLN A 17 -1.39 -6.50 30.34
C GLN A 17 -0.50 -6.07 29.16
N ILE A 18 -0.41 -4.76 28.92
CA ILE A 18 0.55 -4.19 27.97
C ILE A 18 1.86 -3.88 28.70
N PHE A 19 2.98 -4.33 28.12
CA PHE A 19 4.33 -4.06 28.56
C PHE A 19 5.04 -3.14 27.57
N ASP A 20 5.70 -2.12 28.08
CA ASP A 20 6.54 -1.21 27.30
C ASP A 20 7.94 -1.82 27.16
N LEU A 21 8.14 -2.62 26.11
CA LEU A 21 9.36 -3.39 25.89
C LEU A 21 10.23 -2.76 24.80
N ALA A 22 11.55 -2.88 24.92
CA ALA A 22 12.46 -2.58 23.83
C ALA A 22 12.34 -3.64 22.71
N PRO A 23 12.72 -3.34 21.45
CA PRO A 23 12.67 -4.31 20.36
C PRO A 23 13.52 -5.57 20.69
N GLY A 24 12.87 -6.73 20.72
CA GLY A 24 13.52 -8.02 21.02
C GLY A 24 13.67 -8.35 22.51
N GLU A 25 13.23 -7.47 23.40
CA GLU A 25 13.13 -7.75 24.83
C GLU A 25 12.02 -8.77 25.10
N ARG A 26 12.27 -9.71 26.01
CA ARG A 26 11.31 -10.76 26.34
C ARG A 26 10.30 -10.25 27.38
N LEU A 27 9.09 -10.81 27.34
CA LEU A 27 8.12 -10.61 28.40
C LEU A 27 8.66 -11.13 29.74
N PRO A 28 8.20 -10.56 30.88
CA PRO A 28 8.56 -11.04 32.21
C PRO A 28 8.16 -12.51 32.41
N ASP A 29 8.87 -13.20 33.30
CA ASP A 29 8.62 -14.62 33.58
C ASP A 29 7.15 -14.89 33.94
N GLY A 30 6.58 -15.91 33.31
CA GLY A 30 5.18 -16.30 33.47
C GLY A 30 4.18 -15.54 32.59
N TRP A 31 4.64 -14.64 31.73
CA TRP A 31 3.83 -13.98 30.70
C TRP A 31 4.16 -14.53 29.31
N HIS A 32 3.13 -14.69 28.49
CA HIS A 32 3.21 -15.22 27.13
C HIS A 32 2.80 -14.15 26.12
N ASP A 33 3.37 -14.19 24.93
CA ASP A 33 3.08 -13.28 23.81
C ASP A 33 1.81 -13.67 23.03
N SER A 34 1.13 -14.74 23.46
CA SER A 34 -0.06 -15.27 22.82
C SER A 34 -1.16 -15.60 23.85
N PRO A 35 -2.43 -15.26 23.56
CA PRO A 35 -3.56 -15.67 24.39
C PRO A 35 -3.81 -17.19 24.36
N ALA A 36 -3.12 -17.95 23.51
CA ALA A 36 -3.20 -19.41 23.47
C ALA A 36 -2.72 -20.09 24.77
N CYS A 37 -2.00 -19.38 25.65
CA CYS A 37 -1.64 -19.91 26.98
C CYS A 37 -2.82 -19.98 27.96
N ILE A 38 -3.93 -19.28 27.68
CA ILE A 38 -5.10 -19.23 28.55
C ILE A 38 -5.78 -20.60 28.54
N THR A 39 -5.83 -21.24 29.72
CA THR A 39 -6.28 -22.63 29.85
C THR A 39 -7.80 -22.77 29.92
N ASP A 40 -8.50 -21.70 30.30
CA ASP A 40 -9.96 -21.62 30.26
C ASP A 40 -10.41 -20.86 29.00
N PRO A 41 -11.04 -21.54 28.02
CA PRO A 41 -11.52 -20.90 26.80
C PRO A 41 -12.54 -19.77 27.05
N ALA A 42 -13.27 -19.79 28.16
CA ALA A 42 -14.21 -18.72 28.52
C ALA A 42 -13.50 -17.39 28.82
N LEU A 43 -12.25 -17.46 29.28
CA LEU A 43 -11.41 -16.31 29.62
C LEU A 43 -10.52 -15.84 28.45
N ALA A 44 -10.44 -16.63 27.38
CA ALA A 44 -9.68 -16.30 26.17
C ALA A 44 -10.45 -15.41 25.18
N THR A 45 -11.58 -14.82 25.60
CA THR A 45 -12.39 -13.93 24.77
C THR A 45 -12.01 -12.46 25.00
N ALA A 46 -12.16 -11.62 23.96
CA ALA A 46 -11.88 -10.20 24.06
C ALA A 46 -12.70 -9.49 25.17
N ASP A 47 -13.94 -9.94 25.39
CA ASP A 47 -14.83 -9.38 26.41
C ASP A 47 -14.40 -9.77 27.83
N ALA A 48 -13.98 -11.02 28.04
CA ALA A 48 -13.48 -11.46 29.34
C ALA A 48 -12.19 -10.73 29.73
N LEU A 49 -11.27 -10.55 28.78
CA LEU A 49 -10.03 -9.81 28.98
C LEU A 49 -10.29 -8.33 29.29
N SER A 50 -11.25 -7.71 28.58
CA SER A 50 -11.64 -6.32 28.80
C SER A 50 -12.30 -6.11 30.17
N ALA A 51 -13.15 -7.05 30.60
CA ALA A 51 -13.79 -7.00 31.92
C ALA A 51 -12.77 -7.13 33.06
N ALA A 52 -11.80 -8.05 32.93
CA ALA A 52 -10.72 -8.23 33.91
C ALA A 52 -9.83 -6.98 34.05
N LEU A 53 -9.45 -6.35 32.93
CA LEU A 53 -8.67 -5.10 32.93
C LEU A 53 -9.40 -3.96 33.66
N GLN A 54 -10.73 -3.96 33.59
CA GLN A 54 -11.60 -2.97 34.24
C GLN A 54 -11.96 -3.35 35.69
N GLY A 55 -11.43 -4.45 36.22
CA GLY A 55 -11.73 -4.96 37.56
C GLY A 55 -13.17 -5.44 37.73
N ARG A 56 -13.83 -5.84 36.63
CA ARG A 56 -15.21 -6.32 36.61
C ARG A 56 -15.25 -7.83 36.42
N ALA A 57 -16.22 -8.48 37.07
CA ALA A 57 -16.50 -9.88 36.79
C ALA A 57 -17.05 -10.02 35.36
N TYR A 58 -16.43 -10.89 34.56
CA TYR A 58 -16.97 -11.27 33.27
C TYR A 58 -18.20 -12.16 33.50
N VAL A 59 -19.35 -11.70 33.02
CA VAL A 59 -20.57 -12.52 32.93
C VAL A 59 -20.77 -12.83 31.45
N PRO A 60 -20.63 -14.09 31.02
CA PRO A 60 -20.98 -14.48 29.66
C PRO A 60 -22.42 -14.04 29.38
N ALA A 61 -22.71 -13.45 28.21
CA ALA A 61 -24.07 -13.00 27.87
C ALA A 61 -25.14 -14.10 28.01
N VAL A 62 -24.73 -15.36 27.94
CA VAL A 62 -25.59 -16.53 28.14
C VAL A 62 -25.94 -16.78 29.61
N ALA A 63 -25.12 -16.34 30.56
CA ALA A 63 -25.33 -16.53 32.00
C ALA A 63 -26.31 -15.51 32.60
N ASP A 64 -26.39 -14.30 32.05
CA ASP A 64 -27.33 -13.27 32.53
C ASP A 64 -28.80 -13.63 32.18
N ALA A 65 -29.01 -14.35 31.07
CA ALA A 65 -30.31 -14.93 30.71
C ALA A 65 -30.77 -16.06 31.66
N VAL A 66 -29.86 -16.67 32.42
CA VAL A 66 -30.14 -17.80 33.31
C VAL A 66 -30.22 -17.38 34.78
N SER A 67 -29.55 -16.28 35.15
CA SER A 67 -29.40 -15.86 36.56
C SER A 67 -30.62 -15.12 37.13
N GLY A 68 -31.55 -14.69 36.28
CA GLY A 68 -32.77 -13.98 36.68
C GLY A 68 -33.93 -14.86 37.20
N PHE A 69 -33.79 -16.19 37.22
CA PHE A 69 -34.86 -17.09 37.65
C PHE A 69 -34.33 -18.08 38.67
N ARG A 70 -34.82 -18.01 39.92
CA ARG A 70 -35.66 -19.06 40.54
C ARG A 70 -35.60 -19.04 42.08
N LEU A 71 -36.75 -18.83 42.70
CA LEU A 71 -37.11 -19.45 43.97
C LEU A 71 -37.92 -20.72 43.65
N GLU A 72 -37.78 -21.71 44.53
CA GLU A 72 -38.13 -23.13 44.39
C GLU A 72 -39.59 -23.41 43.99
N GLY A 73 -39.81 -24.40 43.11
CA GLY A 73 -41.08 -25.17 43.12
C GLY A 73 -41.77 -25.46 41.78
N GLU A 74 -41.63 -24.65 40.74
CA GLU A 74 -42.31 -24.89 39.45
C GLU A 74 -41.30 -25.17 38.31
N PRO A 75 -41.56 -26.15 37.42
CA PRO A 75 -40.86 -26.17 36.15
C PRO A 75 -41.15 -24.83 35.47
N ALA A 76 -40.12 -24.03 35.17
CA ALA A 76 -40.28 -22.81 34.41
C ALA A 76 -40.97 -23.22 33.12
N ALA A 77 -42.27 -22.94 33.03
CA ALA A 77 -43.00 -23.15 31.80
C ALA A 77 -42.33 -22.19 30.81
N VAL A 78 -41.57 -22.75 29.87
CA VAL A 78 -41.04 -21.98 28.75
C VAL A 78 -42.26 -21.37 28.10
N ASP A 79 -42.37 -20.05 28.16
CA ASP A 79 -43.45 -19.33 27.51
C ASP A 79 -43.37 -19.65 26.01
N PRO A 80 -44.35 -20.39 25.45
CA PRO A 80 -44.31 -20.82 24.06
C PRO A 80 -44.33 -19.62 23.11
N ASP A 81 -44.90 -18.49 23.52
CA ASP A 81 -44.95 -17.27 22.71
C ASP A 81 -43.58 -16.56 22.69
N ALA A 82 -42.87 -16.56 23.81
CA ALA A 82 -41.49 -16.07 23.89
C ALA A 82 -40.53 -16.94 23.06
N LEU A 83 -40.71 -18.26 23.10
CA LEU A 83 -39.93 -19.19 22.27
C LEU A 83 -40.23 -18.99 20.77
N ALA A 84 -41.50 -18.86 20.40
CA ALA A 84 -41.90 -18.60 19.02
C ALA A 84 -41.32 -17.27 18.50
N SER A 85 -41.33 -16.22 19.34
CA SER A 85 -40.74 -14.92 19.01
C SER A 85 -39.22 -15.00 18.83
N ALA A 86 -38.52 -15.75 19.69
CA ALA A 86 -37.08 -15.97 19.56
C ALA A 86 -36.72 -16.75 18.28
N LEU A 87 -37.51 -17.77 17.92
CA LEU A 87 -37.32 -18.52 16.68
C LEU A 87 -37.53 -17.66 15.43
N ALA A 88 -38.56 -16.80 15.43
CA ALA A 88 -38.80 -15.86 14.36
C ALA A 88 -37.63 -14.85 14.19
N GLU A 89 -37.07 -14.36 15.30
CA GLU A 89 -35.91 -13.46 15.25
C GLU A 89 -34.65 -14.20 14.77
N ILE A 90 -34.44 -15.45 15.18
CA ILE A 90 -33.34 -16.28 14.66
C ILE A 90 -33.44 -16.42 13.14
N ASP A 91 -34.63 -16.70 12.60
CA ASP A 91 -34.80 -16.85 11.16
C ASP A 91 -34.63 -15.51 10.43
N ARG A 92 -35.06 -14.39 11.03
CA ARG A 92 -34.76 -13.05 10.51
C ARG A 92 -33.26 -12.80 10.46
N LEU A 93 -32.53 -13.08 11.54
CA LEU A 93 -31.08 -12.87 11.64
C LEU A 93 -30.31 -13.78 10.67
N LYS A 94 -30.73 -15.03 10.47
CA LYS A 94 -30.17 -15.90 9.42
C LYS A 94 -30.26 -15.25 8.04
N GLY A 95 -31.44 -14.72 7.68
CA GLY A 95 -31.63 -14.03 6.41
C GLY A 95 -30.70 -12.81 6.24
N VAL A 96 -30.49 -12.04 7.32
CA VAL A 96 -29.54 -10.90 7.32
C VAL A 96 -28.10 -11.38 7.13
N ILE A 97 -27.71 -12.47 7.81
CA ILE A 97 -26.36 -13.05 7.69
C ILE A 97 -26.11 -13.56 6.27
N GLU A 98 -27.06 -14.31 5.69
CA GLU A 98 -26.96 -14.83 4.33
C GLU A 98 -26.83 -13.70 3.29
N ALA A 99 -27.63 -12.64 3.44
CA ALA A 99 -27.53 -11.45 2.59
C ALA A 99 -26.16 -10.77 2.74
N GLY A 100 -25.68 -10.57 3.97
CA GLY A 100 -24.36 -9.99 4.24
C GLY A 100 -23.21 -10.84 3.71
N MET A 101 -23.33 -12.18 3.74
CA MET A 101 -22.34 -13.08 3.14
C MET A 101 -22.30 -12.95 1.62
N ALA A 102 -23.46 -12.83 0.97
CA ALA A 102 -23.53 -12.61 -0.48
C ALA A 102 -22.95 -11.24 -0.89
N GLU A 103 -23.22 -10.20 -0.11
CA GLU A 103 -22.64 -8.86 -0.30
C GLU A 103 -21.11 -8.90 -0.11
N ASN A 104 -20.62 -9.53 0.94
CA ASN A 104 -19.18 -9.70 1.18
C ASN A 104 -18.48 -10.45 0.05
N ALA A 105 -19.10 -11.51 -0.49
CA ALA A 105 -18.56 -12.23 -1.64
C ALA A 105 -18.45 -11.33 -2.88
N THR A 106 -19.41 -10.44 -3.07
CA THR A 106 -19.39 -9.45 -4.16
C THR A 106 -18.27 -8.43 -3.96
N LEU A 107 -18.14 -7.87 -2.74
CA LEU A 107 -17.09 -6.90 -2.42
C LEU A 107 -15.68 -7.49 -2.58
N VAL A 108 -15.48 -8.75 -2.20
CA VAL A 108 -14.18 -9.43 -2.41
C VAL A 108 -13.87 -9.54 -3.90
N ALA A 109 -14.85 -9.92 -4.73
CA ALA A 109 -14.65 -9.99 -6.18
C ALA A 109 -14.35 -8.62 -6.81
N ASP A 110 -15.01 -7.56 -6.33
CA ASP A 110 -14.77 -6.19 -6.77
C ASP A 110 -13.37 -5.70 -6.37
N ILE A 111 -12.90 -6.04 -5.16
CA ILE A 111 -11.54 -5.75 -4.70
C ILE A 111 -10.50 -6.44 -5.59
N ASP A 112 -10.67 -7.75 -5.84
CA ASP A 112 -9.76 -8.52 -6.71
C ASP A 112 -9.69 -7.92 -8.13
N ALA A 113 -10.82 -7.43 -8.65
CA ALA A 113 -10.87 -6.78 -9.95
C ALA A 113 -10.18 -5.41 -9.95
N ALA A 114 -10.36 -4.63 -8.88
CA ALA A 114 -9.70 -3.35 -8.69
C ALA A 114 -8.19 -3.49 -8.55
N GLU A 115 -7.71 -4.50 -7.82
CA GLU A 115 -6.29 -4.82 -7.67
C GLU A 115 -5.63 -5.14 -9.02
N LYS A 116 -6.25 -6.01 -9.82
CA LYS A 116 -5.77 -6.30 -11.18
C LYS A 116 -5.73 -5.07 -12.08
N THR A 117 -6.72 -4.19 -11.95
CA THR A 117 -6.76 -2.93 -12.69
C THR A 117 -5.60 -2.02 -12.28
N LEU A 118 -5.31 -1.94 -10.97
CA LEU A 118 -4.22 -1.14 -10.43
C LEU A 118 -2.85 -1.69 -10.86
N GLU A 119 -2.64 -3.00 -10.80
CA GLU A 119 -1.43 -3.65 -11.31
C GLU A 119 -1.19 -3.32 -12.80
N GLY A 120 -2.23 -3.43 -13.61
CA GLY A 120 -2.18 -3.07 -15.04
C GLY A 120 -1.84 -1.59 -15.26
N ALA A 121 -2.43 -0.68 -14.47
CA ALA A 121 -2.14 0.75 -14.54
C ALA A 121 -0.69 1.07 -14.11
N SER A 122 -0.18 0.42 -13.06
CA SER A 122 1.20 0.56 -12.63
C SER A 122 2.20 0.06 -13.67
N ALA A 123 1.92 -1.07 -14.32
CA ALA A 123 2.72 -1.56 -15.43
C ALA A 123 2.74 -0.55 -16.60
N ALA A 124 1.56 -0.05 -17.00
CA ALA A 124 1.45 0.95 -18.06
C ALA A 124 2.19 2.27 -17.71
N MET A 125 2.17 2.70 -16.44
CA MET A 125 2.96 3.87 -16.00
C MET A 125 4.46 3.63 -16.12
N SER A 126 4.94 2.44 -15.76
CA SER A 126 6.36 2.08 -15.89
C SER A 126 6.80 2.03 -17.36
N ASP A 127 5.96 1.48 -18.24
CA ASP A 127 6.19 1.46 -19.68
C ASP A 127 6.24 2.87 -20.27
N LEU A 128 5.29 3.74 -19.89
CA LEU A 128 5.26 5.14 -20.31
C LEU A 128 6.49 5.91 -19.85
N GLN A 129 6.96 5.71 -18.61
CA GLN A 129 8.19 6.32 -18.12
C GLN A 129 9.41 5.89 -18.94
N SER A 130 9.49 4.59 -19.25
CA SER A 130 10.57 4.03 -20.07
C SER A 130 10.54 4.59 -21.50
N ALA A 131 9.35 4.66 -22.10
CA ALA A 131 9.15 5.24 -23.42
C ALA A 131 9.49 6.73 -23.47
N LEU A 132 9.12 7.49 -22.44
CA LEU A 132 9.45 8.92 -22.33
C LEU A 132 10.96 9.13 -22.19
N ALA A 133 11.64 8.33 -21.37
CA ALA A 133 13.10 8.39 -21.22
C ALA A 133 13.80 8.12 -22.55
N LYS A 134 13.35 7.11 -23.30
CA LYS A 134 13.87 6.80 -24.64
C LYS A 134 13.64 7.95 -25.62
N ALA A 135 12.42 8.50 -25.67
CA ALA A 135 12.09 9.62 -26.55
C ALA A 135 12.92 10.88 -26.24
N HIS A 136 13.20 11.14 -24.96
CA HIS A 136 14.10 12.24 -24.56
C HIS A 136 15.52 12.02 -25.05
N GLU A 137 16.04 10.80 -24.96
CA GLU A 137 17.39 10.49 -25.42
C GLU A 137 17.49 10.56 -26.95
N ASP A 138 16.56 9.92 -27.67
CA ASP A 138 16.48 9.99 -29.13
C ASP A 138 16.36 11.45 -29.59
N GLY A 139 15.54 12.27 -28.91
CA GLY A 139 15.43 13.70 -29.17
C GLY A 139 16.73 14.49 -28.94
N ARG A 140 17.51 14.16 -27.91
CA ARG A 140 18.83 14.78 -27.68
C ARG A 140 19.83 14.40 -28.76
N VAL A 141 19.88 13.14 -29.18
CA VAL A 141 20.75 12.67 -30.26
C VAL A 141 20.46 13.44 -31.54
N THR A 142 19.18 13.58 -31.92
CA THR A 142 18.83 14.36 -33.13
C THR A 142 19.22 15.84 -33.05
N VAL A 143 19.16 16.46 -31.86
CA VAL A 143 19.61 17.85 -31.67
C VAL A 143 21.13 17.94 -31.82
N ALA A 144 21.87 17.00 -31.23
CA ALA A 144 23.33 16.95 -31.33
C ALA A 144 23.81 16.73 -32.77
N GLU A 145 23.20 15.79 -33.49
CA GLU A 145 23.50 15.53 -34.91
C GLU A 145 23.23 16.76 -35.78
N ARG A 146 22.09 17.44 -35.57
CA ARG A 146 21.77 18.69 -36.27
C ARG A 146 22.79 19.80 -35.97
N ASN A 147 23.23 19.93 -34.72
CA ASN A 147 24.23 20.93 -34.34
C ASN A 147 25.58 20.64 -35.00
N ALA A 148 26.02 19.37 -34.99
CA ALA A 148 27.24 18.94 -35.68
C ALA A 148 27.16 19.18 -37.19
N ALA A 149 26.01 18.89 -37.82
CA ALA A 149 25.79 19.18 -39.23
C ALA A 149 25.84 20.68 -39.52
N LYS A 150 25.30 21.52 -38.63
CA LYS A 150 25.37 22.98 -38.75
C LYS A 150 26.81 23.48 -38.68
N GLU A 151 27.60 23.00 -37.71
CA GLU A 151 29.03 23.33 -37.59
C GLU A 151 29.82 22.91 -38.84
N ALA A 152 29.54 21.71 -39.37
CA ALA A 152 30.16 21.25 -40.61
C ALA A 152 29.80 22.11 -41.83
N VAL A 153 28.55 22.57 -41.93
CA VAL A 153 28.12 23.48 -43.00
C VAL A 153 28.80 24.85 -42.87
N GLU A 154 28.92 25.38 -41.65
CA GLU A 154 29.62 26.64 -41.39
C GLU A 154 31.12 26.53 -41.75
N ALA A 155 31.77 25.41 -41.42
CA ALA A 155 33.16 25.14 -41.79
C ALA A 155 33.34 25.06 -43.32
N LEU A 156 32.48 24.29 -44.01
CA LEU A 156 32.50 24.19 -45.47
C LEU A 156 32.24 25.55 -46.15
N ALA A 157 31.35 26.37 -45.60
CA ALA A 157 31.11 27.72 -46.10
C ALA A 157 32.36 28.61 -45.98
N ALA A 158 33.10 28.51 -44.87
CA ALA A 158 34.36 29.23 -44.67
C ALA A 158 35.45 28.75 -45.64
N GLU A 159 35.61 27.44 -45.82
CA GLU A 159 36.56 26.87 -46.79
C GLU A 159 36.25 27.32 -48.22
N LEU A 160 34.97 27.31 -48.61
CA LEU A 160 34.54 27.74 -49.95
C LEU A 160 34.81 29.24 -50.17
N ALA A 161 34.62 30.07 -49.14
CA ALA A 161 34.99 31.48 -49.20
C ALA A 161 36.51 31.68 -49.37
N GLN A 162 37.33 30.90 -48.66
CA GLN A 162 38.78 30.93 -48.80
C GLN A 162 39.23 30.48 -50.20
N VAL A 163 38.71 29.35 -50.70
CA VAL A 163 39.02 28.85 -52.04
C VAL A 163 38.65 29.87 -53.12
N LYS A 164 37.53 30.59 -52.97
CA LYS A 164 37.16 31.69 -53.87
C LYS A 164 38.20 32.82 -53.82
N ALA A 165 38.60 33.25 -52.63
CA ALA A 165 39.60 34.29 -52.47
C ALA A 165 40.95 33.89 -53.10
N ASP A 166 41.38 32.64 -52.90
CA ASP A 166 42.61 32.10 -53.48
C ASP A 166 42.53 32.01 -55.02
N LEU A 167 41.38 31.59 -55.56
CA LEU A 167 41.14 31.56 -57.01
C LEU A 167 41.19 32.96 -57.62
N ASP A 168 40.54 33.94 -56.99
CA ASP A 168 40.56 35.34 -57.42
C ASP A 168 41.99 35.88 -57.39
N ALA A 169 42.76 35.58 -56.33
CA ALA A 169 44.17 35.97 -56.24
C ALA A 169 45.05 35.33 -57.32
N ALA A 170 44.84 34.04 -57.62
CA ALA A 170 45.60 33.30 -58.61
C ALA A 170 45.28 33.74 -60.06
N THR A 171 44.06 34.20 -60.30
CA THR A 171 43.59 34.66 -61.62
C THR A 171 43.74 36.17 -61.83
N ALA A 172 44.15 36.92 -60.81
CA ALA A 172 44.43 38.33 -60.92
C ALA A 172 45.53 38.61 -61.98
N PRO A 173 45.33 39.60 -62.86
CA PRO A 173 46.31 39.93 -63.91
C PRO A 173 47.64 40.37 -63.29
N LYS A 174 48.76 39.81 -63.78
CA LYS A 174 50.11 40.18 -63.31
C LYS A 174 50.34 41.69 -63.46
N PRO A 175 50.91 42.36 -62.45
CA PRO A 175 51.20 43.78 -62.54
C PRO A 175 52.19 44.03 -63.68
N VAL A 176 51.73 44.78 -64.70
CA VAL A 176 52.59 45.22 -65.80
C VAL A 176 53.65 46.13 -65.19
N SER A 177 54.89 45.64 -65.13
CA SER A 177 56.01 46.42 -64.66
C SER A 177 56.20 47.59 -65.62
N ALA A 178 55.81 48.80 -65.20
CA ALA A 178 56.09 50.01 -65.95
C ALA A 178 57.61 50.17 -66.03
N ALA A 179 58.18 49.79 -67.18
CA ALA A 179 59.53 50.11 -67.54
C ALA A 179 59.70 51.63 -67.47
N LYS A 180 60.55 52.11 -66.55
CA LYS A 180 61.02 53.51 -66.55
C LYS A 180 61.76 53.75 -67.87
N GLY A 181 61.05 54.34 -68.83
CA GLY A 181 61.64 55.00 -69.99
C GLY A 181 62.29 56.31 -69.56
N LYS A 182 63.50 56.51 -70.08
CA LYS A 182 64.45 57.61 -69.84
C LYS A 182 63.87 59.01 -70.04
#